data_AF-A0AAQ4FF53-F1
#
_entry.id   AF-A0AAQ4FF53-F1
#
_cell.length_a   1.000
_cell.length_b   1.000
_cell.length_c   1.000
_cell.angle_alpha   90.00
_cell.angle_beta   90.00
_cell.angle_gamma   90.00
#
_symmetry.space_group_name_H-M   'P 1'
#
loop_
_entity.id
_entity.type
_entity.pdbx_description
1 polymer ?
#
loop_
_entity_poly.entity_id
_entity_poly.type
_entity_poly.pdbx_seq_one_letter_code
_entity_poly.pdbx_strand_id
1 'polypeptide(L)'
;MGHGKSSWDQRTIGVTALSLRQGSTMHRNLIVLALSATALYLVCGKSLHRAKRWEEFPDVEFHFDCSDKPIGFYADMEFDCKIFHMCDAYGRRVPHICANDTAFNQRYRVCDWEYNVNCQDSPNYFYLNDLTYETEPPTNAKA
;
A
#
# COMPACT_ATOMS: atom_id res chain seq x y z
N MET A 1 28.23 -62.79 67.32
CA MET A 1 28.22 -61.36 66.93
C MET A 1 28.69 -61.33 65.48
N GLY A 2 27.90 -61.16 64.41
CA GLY A 2 26.58 -60.56 64.25
C GLY A 2 26.68 -59.37 63.29
N HIS A 3 26.29 -59.57 62.02
CA HIS A 3 25.88 -58.58 61.00
C HIS A 3 26.97 -57.63 60.43
N GLY A 4 26.98 -57.21 59.17
CA GLY A 4 26.01 -57.32 58.08
C GLY A 4 26.54 -56.59 56.83
N LYS A 5 26.13 -57.07 55.65
CA LYS A 5 26.37 -56.48 54.32
C LYS A 5 25.60 -55.17 54.15
N SER A 6 26.13 -54.21 53.39
CA SER A 6 25.32 -53.28 52.58
C SER A 6 26.18 -52.73 51.44
N SER A 7 26.06 -53.28 50.23
CA SER A 7 25.05 -52.91 49.23
C SER A 7 25.20 -51.46 48.79
N TRP A 8 25.92 -51.26 47.69
CA TRP A 8 26.06 -50.00 46.97
C TRP A 8 24.68 -49.54 46.46
N ASP A 9 24.14 -48.45 47.01
CA ASP A 9 22.87 -47.87 46.58
C ASP A 9 23.09 -46.92 45.39
N GLN A 10 22.49 -47.25 44.24
CA GLN A 10 22.58 -46.54 42.96
C GLN A 10 21.58 -45.37 42.85
N ARG A 11 21.39 -44.55 43.89
CA ARG A 11 20.31 -43.53 43.89
C ARG A 11 20.72 -42.08 43.73
N THR A 12 21.99 -41.73 43.67
CA THR A 12 22.41 -40.31 43.75
C THR A 12 22.70 -39.64 42.39
N ILE A 13 22.67 -40.37 41.26
CA ILE A 13 23.06 -39.82 39.94
C ILE A 13 21.87 -39.23 39.15
N GLY A 14 20.62 -39.46 39.58
CA GLY A 14 19.44 -39.16 38.74
C GLY A 14 18.83 -37.76 38.82
N VAL A 15 19.14 -36.94 39.83
CA VAL A 15 18.30 -35.75 40.14
C VAL A 15 18.92 -34.41 39.66
N THR A 16 20.24 -34.32 39.50
CA THR A 16 20.90 -33.06 39.10
C THR A 16 21.01 -32.85 37.59
N ALA A 17 20.92 -33.91 36.77
CA ALA A 17 21.04 -33.81 35.31
C ALA A 17 19.76 -33.30 34.62
N LEU A 18 18.60 -33.36 35.28
CA LEU A 18 17.32 -32.94 34.69
C LEU A 18 17.10 -31.42 34.81
N SER A 19 17.61 -30.79 35.87
CA SER A 19 17.44 -29.34 36.11
C SER A 19 18.28 -28.47 35.13
N LEU A 20 19.48 -28.93 34.75
CA LEU A 20 20.36 -28.21 33.81
C LEU A 20 19.94 -28.37 32.33
N ARG A 21 19.20 -29.44 31.99
CA ARG A 21 18.61 -29.62 30.65
C ARG A 21 17.37 -28.74 30.42
N GLN A 22 16.62 -28.44 31.49
CA GLN A 22 15.38 -27.65 31.42
C GLN A 22 15.64 -26.16 31.07
N GLY A 23 16.77 -25.59 31.50
CA GLY A 23 17.13 -24.20 31.19
C GLY A 23 17.67 -24.00 29.76
N SER A 24 18.36 -25.01 29.20
CA SER A 24 18.98 -24.92 27.87
C SER A 24 18.00 -25.12 26.70
N THR A 25 16.96 -25.93 26.87
CA THR A 25 15.87 -26.08 25.88
C THR A 25 14.99 -24.83 25.81
N MET A 26 14.69 -24.21 26.95
CA MET A 26 13.96 -22.94 27.02
C MET A 26 14.75 -21.80 26.36
N HIS A 27 16.07 -21.73 26.59
CA HIS A 27 16.92 -20.73 25.95
C HIS A 27 17.03 -20.92 24.43
N ARG A 28 17.13 -22.17 23.96
CA ARG A 28 17.09 -22.51 22.53
C ARG A 28 15.77 -22.12 21.88
N ASN A 29 14.64 -22.38 22.55
CA ASN A 29 13.31 -22.01 22.04
C ASN A 29 13.15 -20.48 21.98
N LEU A 30 13.62 -19.74 23.00
CA LEU A 30 13.61 -18.28 22.99
C LEU A 30 14.48 -17.70 21.86
N ILE A 31 15.66 -18.26 21.61
CA ILE A 31 16.53 -17.86 20.50
C ILE A 31 15.84 -18.12 19.15
N VAL A 32 15.23 -19.30 18.97
CA VAL A 32 14.51 -19.64 17.72
C VAL A 32 13.32 -18.71 17.48
N LEU A 33 12.55 -18.38 18.53
CA LEU A 33 11.43 -17.44 18.44
C LEU A 33 11.91 -16.01 18.15
N ALA A 34 13.01 -15.58 18.76
CA ALA A 34 13.59 -14.27 18.49
C ALA A 34 14.12 -14.17 17.05
N LEU A 35 14.81 -15.21 16.56
CA LEU A 35 15.31 -15.27 15.19
C LEU A 35 14.18 -15.34 14.16
N SER A 36 13.12 -16.12 14.43
CA SER A 36 11.96 -16.19 13.53
C SER A 36 11.19 -14.87 13.50
N ALA A 37 11.00 -14.22 14.64
CA ALA A 37 10.37 -12.90 14.73
C ALA A 37 11.22 -11.82 14.02
N THR A 38 12.55 -11.86 14.19
CA THR A 38 13.47 -10.93 13.51
C THR A 38 13.47 -11.16 12.00
N ALA A 39 13.48 -12.42 11.54
CA ALA A 39 13.37 -12.75 10.14
C ALA A 39 12.01 -12.30 9.55
N LEU A 40 10.92 -12.48 10.29
CA LEU A 40 9.59 -12.01 9.87
C LEU A 40 9.54 -10.49 9.79
N TYR A 41 10.17 -9.79 10.74
CA TYR A 41 10.28 -8.34 10.73
C TYR A 41 11.13 -7.84 9.55
N LEU A 42 12.23 -8.54 9.22
CA LEU A 42 13.08 -8.19 8.08
C LEU A 42 12.42 -8.50 6.72
N VAL A 43 11.62 -9.56 6.62
CA VAL A 43 10.92 -9.95 5.39
C VAL A 43 9.65 -9.09 5.19
N CYS A 44 8.88 -8.83 6.25
CA CYS A 44 7.62 -8.10 6.20
C CYS A 44 7.79 -6.57 6.39
N GLY A 45 8.90 -6.13 6.99
CA GLY A 45 9.24 -4.72 7.19
C GLY A 45 9.86 -4.05 5.97
N LYS A 46 10.19 -4.80 4.90
CA LYS A 46 10.47 -4.17 3.61
C LYS A 46 9.15 -3.77 3.01
N SER A 47 8.87 -2.47 3.11
CA SER A 47 7.67 -1.81 2.59
C SER A 47 7.28 -2.39 1.23
N LEU A 48 6.10 -3.00 1.17
CA LEU A 48 5.28 -3.06 -0.03
C LEU A 48 5.38 -1.66 -0.68
N HIS A 49 5.82 -1.56 -1.93
CA HIS A 49 6.01 -0.26 -2.61
C HIS A 49 4.81 0.65 -2.32
N ARG A 50 5.03 1.61 -1.41
CA ARG A 50 4.00 2.51 -0.91
C ARG A 50 3.76 3.50 -2.03
N ALA A 51 2.76 3.24 -2.88
CA ALA A 51 2.26 4.25 -3.79
C ALA A 51 1.98 5.50 -2.95
N LYS A 52 2.59 6.62 -3.33
CA LYS A 52 2.55 7.92 -2.65
C LYS A 52 1.09 8.27 -2.36
N ARG A 53 0.63 8.04 -1.12
CA ARG A 53 -0.77 8.20 -0.74
C ARG A 53 -0.96 9.61 -0.20
N TRP A 54 -2.03 10.27 -0.63
CA TRP A 54 -2.34 11.69 -0.34
C TRP A 54 -2.43 12.06 1.13
N GLU A 55 -2.63 11.07 2.00
CA GLU A 55 -2.58 11.19 3.46
C GLU A 55 -1.21 11.67 3.98
N GLU A 56 -0.17 11.71 3.13
CA GLU A 56 1.18 12.14 3.49
C GLU A 56 1.48 13.61 3.13
N PHE A 57 0.53 14.34 2.52
CA PHE A 57 0.63 15.79 2.25
C PHE A 57 -0.39 16.59 3.06
N PRO A 58 -0.12 16.87 4.34
CA PRO A 58 -1.08 17.56 5.21
C PRO A 58 -1.35 19.02 4.80
N ASP A 59 -0.46 19.62 4.02
CA ASP A 59 -0.52 21.05 3.66
C ASP A 59 -1.09 21.32 2.26
N VAL A 60 -1.64 20.29 1.58
CA VAL A 60 -2.24 20.45 0.25
C VAL A 60 -3.76 20.41 0.38
N GLU A 61 -4.38 21.57 0.19
CA GLU A 61 -5.83 21.72 0.08
C GLU A 61 -6.25 21.62 -1.39
N PHE A 62 -7.39 20.96 -1.66
CA PHE A 62 -7.96 20.84 -3.00
C PHE A 62 -9.34 21.48 -3.01
N HIS A 63 -9.57 22.43 -3.91
CA HIS A 63 -10.89 23.05 -4.08
C HIS A 63 -11.81 22.28 -5.03
N PHE A 64 -11.26 21.34 -5.80
CA PHE A 64 -12.02 20.49 -6.69
C PHE A 64 -12.85 19.44 -5.93
N ASP A 65 -14.11 19.24 -6.33
CA ASP A 65 -14.98 18.17 -5.85
C ASP A 65 -15.76 17.48 -6.98
N CYS A 66 -16.36 16.33 -6.64
CA CYS A 66 -17.07 15.45 -7.57
C CYS A 66 -18.60 15.55 -7.48
N SER A 67 -19.17 16.50 -6.72
CA SER A 67 -20.59 16.49 -6.34
C SER A 67 -21.52 16.61 -7.56
N ASP A 68 -21.16 17.47 -8.50
CA ASP A 68 -21.92 17.72 -9.74
C ASP A 68 -21.16 17.21 -10.97
N LYS A 69 -20.41 16.12 -10.82
CA LYS A 69 -19.54 15.60 -11.87
C LYS A 69 -19.86 14.13 -12.20
N PRO A 70 -19.95 13.79 -13.49
CA PRO A 70 -19.96 12.40 -13.94
C PRO A 70 -18.73 11.63 -13.46
N ILE A 71 -18.85 10.29 -13.46
CA ILE A 71 -17.71 9.39 -13.25
C ILE A 71 -16.66 9.70 -14.32
N GLY A 72 -15.41 9.88 -13.89
CA GLY A 72 -14.33 10.14 -14.84
C GLY A 72 -13.13 10.82 -14.23
N PHE A 73 -12.31 11.39 -15.10
CA PHE A 73 -11.04 12.02 -14.75
C PHE A 73 -11.08 13.51 -15.05
N TYR A 74 -10.59 14.32 -14.13
CA TYR A 74 -10.65 15.78 -14.21
C TYR A 74 -9.29 16.38 -13.89
N ALA A 75 -8.73 17.12 -14.84
CA ALA A 75 -7.50 17.86 -14.67
C ALA A 75 -7.69 18.93 -13.58
N ASP A 76 -6.74 19.02 -12.66
CA ASP A 76 -6.73 20.08 -11.66
C ASP A 76 -5.98 21.29 -12.20
N MET A 77 -6.74 22.33 -12.57
CA MET A 77 -6.17 23.56 -13.11
C MET A 77 -5.43 24.39 -12.06
N GLU A 78 -5.74 24.23 -10.77
CA GLU A 78 -5.05 24.97 -9.69
C GLU A 78 -3.60 24.49 -9.52
N PHE A 79 -3.33 23.24 -9.92
CA PHE A 79 -2.02 22.60 -9.84
C PHE A 79 -1.39 22.42 -11.24
N ASP A 80 -1.70 23.31 -12.19
CA ASP A 80 -1.18 23.26 -13.58
C ASP A 80 -1.33 21.89 -14.25
N CYS A 81 -2.42 21.18 -13.95
CA CYS A 81 -2.70 19.82 -14.42
C CYS A 81 -1.66 18.77 -13.99
N LYS A 82 -0.73 19.08 -13.08
CA LYS A 82 0.19 18.09 -12.47
C LYS A 82 -0.55 17.11 -11.56
N ILE A 83 -1.73 17.52 -11.10
CA ILE A 83 -2.69 16.69 -10.39
C ILE A 83 -3.94 16.55 -11.25
N PHE A 84 -4.57 15.38 -11.17
CA PHE A 84 -5.92 15.16 -11.66
C PHE A 84 -6.74 14.41 -10.62
N HIS A 85 -8.05 14.52 -10.70
CA HIS A 85 -8.99 13.86 -9.80
C HIS A 85 -9.79 12.81 -10.54
N MET A 86 -9.87 11.61 -9.97
CA MET A 86 -10.85 10.61 -10.38
C MET A 86 -12.10 10.79 -9.52
N CYS A 87 -13.26 10.96 -10.18
CA CYS A 87 -14.57 10.91 -9.56
C CYS A 87 -15.19 9.54 -9.81
N ASP A 88 -15.65 8.89 -8.75
CA ASP A 88 -16.34 7.60 -8.84
C ASP A 88 -17.87 7.72 -8.78
N ALA A 89 -18.56 6.58 -8.92
CA ALA A 89 -20.01 6.50 -8.93
C ALA A 89 -20.70 6.99 -7.64
N TYR A 90 -19.94 7.14 -6.55
CA TYR A 90 -20.44 7.58 -5.25
C TYR A 90 -20.05 9.04 -4.96
N GLY A 91 -19.50 9.75 -5.95
CA GLY A 91 -19.02 11.13 -5.78
C GLY A 91 -17.74 11.22 -4.94
N ARG A 92 -17.02 10.11 -4.73
CA ARG A 92 -15.74 10.16 -4.03
C ARG A 92 -14.66 10.68 -4.96
N ARG A 93 -13.87 11.64 -4.46
CA ARG A 93 -12.71 12.20 -5.14
C ARG A 93 -11.44 11.43 -4.76
N VAL A 94 -10.67 11.01 -5.76
CA VAL A 94 -9.34 10.45 -5.58
C VAL A 94 -8.34 11.29 -6.38
N PRO A 95 -7.48 12.10 -5.73
CA PRO A 95 -6.43 12.81 -6.44
C PRO A 95 -5.38 11.82 -6.98
N HIS A 96 -4.69 12.22 -8.05
CA HIS A 96 -3.60 11.50 -8.71
C HIS A 96 -2.52 12.51 -9.15
N ILE A 97 -1.24 12.21 -8.91
CA ILE A 97 -0.11 13.06 -9.29
C ILE A 97 0.53 12.45 -10.53
N CYS A 98 0.77 13.27 -11.54
CA CYS A 98 1.59 12.89 -12.68
C CYS A 98 3.06 12.80 -12.26
N ALA A 99 3.89 12.11 -13.06
CA ALA A 99 5.33 12.07 -12.80
C ALA A 99 5.96 13.46 -13.00
N ASN A 100 7.21 13.63 -12.56
CA ASN A 100 7.95 14.86 -12.82
C ASN A 100 7.95 15.19 -14.33
N ASP A 101 7.82 16.47 -14.65
CA ASP A 101 7.82 17.02 -16.01
C ASP A 101 6.66 16.53 -16.92
N THR A 102 5.61 15.96 -16.30
CA THR A 102 4.39 15.54 -16.99
C THR A 102 3.16 16.23 -16.39
N ALA A 103 2.15 16.44 -17.22
CA ALA A 103 0.85 17.01 -16.84
C ALA A 103 -0.28 16.16 -17.41
N PHE A 104 -1.44 16.20 -16.77
CA PHE A 104 -2.60 15.43 -17.18
C PHE A 104 -3.22 16.02 -18.44
N ASN A 105 -3.16 15.28 -19.53
CA ASN A 105 -3.81 15.62 -20.77
C ASN A 105 -5.28 15.19 -20.71
N GLN A 106 -6.18 16.12 -20.37
CA GLN A 106 -7.61 15.84 -20.22
C GLN A 106 -8.25 15.21 -21.47
N ARG A 107 -7.82 15.60 -22.67
CA ARG A 107 -8.34 15.08 -23.93
C ARG A 107 -8.06 13.58 -24.11
N TYR A 108 -6.86 13.16 -23.74
CA TYR A 108 -6.43 11.76 -23.88
C TYR A 108 -6.55 10.95 -22.58
N ARG A 109 -6.89 11.62 -21.48
CA ARG A 109 -7.02 11.05 -20.12
C ARG A 109 -5.77 10.30 -19.64
N VAL A 110 -4.59 10.85 -19.96
CA VAL A 110 -3.28 10.31 -19.58
C VAL A 110 -2.34 11.44 -19.16
N CYS A 111 -1.36 11.14 -18.31
CA CYS A 111 -0.24 12.07 -18.11
C CYS A 111 0.66 12.04 -19.36
N ASP A 112 0.88 13.20 -19.96
CA ASP A 112 1.77 13.40 -21.10
C ASP A 112 2.85 14.42 -20.68
N TRP A 113 3.89 14.58 -21.49
CA TRP A 113 4.88 15.62 -21.28
C TRP A 113 4.22 16.99 -21.18
N GLU A 114 4.66 17.82 -20.22
CA GLU A 114 3.98 19.10 -19.96
C GLU A 114 3.87 20.00 -21.20
N TYR A 115 4.86 19.96 -22.10
CA TYR A 115 4.87 20.74 -23.34
C TYR A 115 3.84 20.28 -24.39
N ASN A 116 3.27 19.08 -24.22
CA ASN A 116 2.16 18.56 -25.05
C ASN A 116 0.78 18.90 -24.46
N VAL A 117 0.72 19.50 -23.27
CA VAL A 117 -0.50 19.71 -22.50
C VAL A 117 -0.80 21.20 -22.38
N ASN A 118 -1.86 21.67 -23.06
CA ASN A 118 -2.44 22.96 -22.74
C ASN A 118 -3.43 22.80 -21.58
N CYS A 119 -2.97 23.01 -20.35
CA CYS A 119 -3.80 22.79 -19.16
C CYS A 119 -5.09 23.64 -19.17
N GLN A 120 -5.05 24.85 -19.71
CA GLN A 120 -6.20 25.76 -19.80
C GLN A 120 -7.31 25.24 -20.72
N ASP A 121 -6.98 24.37 -21.67
CA ASP A 121 -7.97 23.74 -22.56
C ASP A 121 -8.67 22.54 -21.89
N SER A 122 -8.21 22.09 -20.73
CA SER A 122 -8.75 20.90 -20.06
C SER A 122 -10.28 20.94 -19.89
N PRO A 123 -10.90 22.04 -19.43
CA PRO A 123 -12.37 22.09 -19.27
C PRO A 123 -13.13 21.81 -20.57
N ASN A 124 -12.58 22.14 -21.74
CA ASN A 124 -13.20 21.87 -23.03
C ASN A 124 -13.36 20.38 -23.33
N TYR A 125 -12.65 19.51 -22.60
CA TYR A 125 -12.65 18.07 -22.76
C TYR A 125 -13.32 17.32 -21.60
N PHE A 126 -13.89 18.01 -20.61
CA PHE A 126 -14.58 17.35 -19.49
C PHE A 126 -15.81 16.53 -19.93
N TYR A 127 -16.48 16.93 -21.01
CA TYR A 127 -17.60 16.19 -21.61
C TYR A 127 -17.22 14.77 -22.02
N LEU A 128 -15.92 14.49 -22.23
CA LEU A 128 -15.47 13.14 -22.53
C LEU A 128 -15.81 12.20 -21.38
N ASN A 129 -15.85 12.65 -20.13
CA ASN A 129 -16.16 11.79 -18.99
C ASN A 129 -17.55 11.14 -19.12
N ASP A 130 -18.54 11.86 -19.67
CA ASP A 130 -19.87 11.33 -19.98
C ASP A 130 -19.86 10.18 -21.00
N LEU A 131 -18.89 10.20 -21.93
CA LEU A 131 -18.75 9.20 -22.99
C LEU A 131 -17.99 7.94 -22.57
N THR A 132 -17.48 7.88 -21.33
CA THR A 132 -16.58 6.79 -20.89
C THR A 132 -17.30 5.44 -20.77
N TYR A 133 -18.62 5.46 -20.57
CA TYR A 133 -19.44 4.27 -20.36
C TYR A 133 -20.63 4.17 -21.32
N GLU A 134 -20.61 4.89 -22.45
CA GLU A 134 -21.66 4.73 -23.46
C GLU A 134 -21.62 3.31 -24.03
N THR A 135 -22.67 2.55 -23.75
CA THR A 135 -22.86 1.17 -24.26
C THR A 135 -23.37 1.15 -25.70
N GLU A 136 -23.87 2.27 -26.20
CA GLU A 136 -24.39 2.42 -27.55
C GLU A 136 -23.37 3.19 -28.40
N PRO A 137 -22.87 2.64 -29.52
CA PRO A 137 -21.97 3.37 -30.42
C PRO A 137 -22.66 4.62 -30.99
N PRO A 138 -21.95 5.73 -31.22
CA PRO A 138 -22.55 6.96 -31.74
C PRO A 138 -23.18 6.72 -33.11
N THR A 139 -24.50 6.93 -33.22
CA THR A 139 -25.33 6.60 -34.40
C THR A 139 -25.14 7.54 -35.59
N ASN A 140 -24.10 8.38 -35.59
CA ASN A 140 -23.89 9.38 -36.61
C ASN A 140 -22.40 9.64 -36.87
N ALA A 141 -21.70 8.58 -37.27
CA ALA A 141 -20.66 8.73 -38.28
C ALA A 141 -21.36 9.04 -39.62
N LYS A 142 -21.51 10.34 -39.94
CA LYS A 142 -21.93 10.74 -41.27
C LYS A 142 -20.84 10.32 -42.26
N ALA A 143 -21.20 9.43 -43.18
CA ALA A 143 -20.46 9.10 -44.39
C ALA A 143 -20.34 10.32 -45.33
#